data_AF-A0AAV6BSC0-F1
#
_entry.id   AF-A0AAV6BSC0-F1
#
_cell.length_a   1.000
_cell.length_b   1.000
_cell.length_c   1.000
_cell.angle_alpha   90.00
_cell.angle_beta   90.00
_cell.angle_gamma   90.00
#
_symmetry.space_group_name_H-M   'P 1'
#
loop_
_entity.id
_entity.type
_entity.pdbx_description
1 polymer ?
#
loop_
_entity_poly.entity_id
_entity_poly.type
_entity_poly.pdbx_seq_one_letter_code
_entity_poly.pdbx_strand_id
1 'polypeptide(L)' 'MLEHGYCRSLYIKDPNGLLLEFTVDAPNAERIARDRKGDARTTLARWLLGDHTSNNTYR' A
#
# COMPACT_ATOMS: atom_id res chain seq x y z
N MET A 1 -1.15 6.53 14.37
CA MET A 1 -0.51 6.87 13.09
C MET A 1 0.32 5.67 12.68
N LEU A 2 0.18 5.19 11.45
CA LEU A 2 0.85 4.00 10.95
C LEU A 2 1.66 4.36 9.69
N GLU A 3 2.89 3.85 9.62
CA GLU A 3 3.78 3.98 8.46
C GLU A 3 3.69 2.69 7.63
N HIS A 4 3.14 2.78 6.42
CA HIS A 4 3.04 1.65 5.49
C HIS A 4 4.19 1.62 4.46
N GLY A 5 5.11 2.59 4.55
CA GLY A 5 6.23 2.80 3.64
C GLY A 5 5.86 3.47 2.31
N TYR A 6 4.75 3.09 1.70
CA TYR A 6 4.22 3.75 0.49
C TYR A 6 3.27 4.91 0.80
N CYS A 7 2.69 4.91 2.00
CA CYS A 7 1.89 6.01 2.52
C CYS A 7 1.96 6.02 4.05
N ARG A 8 1.48 7.12 4.61
CA ARG A 8 1.30 7.31 6.05
C ARG A 8 -0.18 7.48 6.33
N SER A 9 -0.68 6.72 7.30
CA SER A 9 -2.11 6.65 7.59
C SER A 9 -2.47 7.07 9.01
N LEU A 10 -3.58 7.77 9.13
CA LEU A 10 -4.29 8.04 10.38
C LEU A 10 -5.61 7.29 10.36
N TYR A 11 -5.84 6.49 11.40
CA TYR A 11 -7.09 5.77 11.60
C TYR A 11 -7.88 6.39 12.74
N ILE A 12 -9.17 6.66 12.52
CA ILE A 12 -10.10 7.17 13.54
C ILE A 12 -11.45 6.46 13.42
N LYS A 13 -12.21 6.38 14.51
CA LYS A 13 -13.62 5.96 14.43
C LYS A 13 -14.52 7.19 14.34
N ASP A 14 -15.50 7.16 13.44
CA ASP A 14 -16.55 8.17 13.38
C ASP A 14 -17.61 7.94 14.49
N PRO A 15 -18.55 8.87 14.70
CA PRO A 15 -19.61 8.70 15.70
C PRO A 15 -20.54 7.51 15.47
N ASN A 16 -20.61 6.98 14.24
CA ASN A 16 -21.39 5.79 13.91
C ASN A 16 -20.60 4.49 14.12
N GLY A 17 -19.33 4.58 14.53
CA GLY A 17 -18.45 3.44 14.80
C GLY A 17 -17.69 2.92 13.58
N LEU A 18 -17.75 3.60 12.43
CA LEU A 18 -16.99 3.25 11.22
C LEU A 18 -15.51 3.63 11.38
N LEU A 19 -14.61 2.73 10.96
CA LEU A 19 -13.18 3.02 10.92
C LEU A 19 -12.85 3.80 9.64
N LEU A 20 -12.42 5.05 9.81
CA LEU A 20 -11.94 5.92 8.74
C LEU A 20 -10.42 5.87 8.65
N GLU A 21 -9.89 5.86 7.44
CA GLU A 21 -8.47 6.00 7.14
C GLU A 21 -8.23 7.27 6.33
N PHE A 22 -7.37 8.15 6.84
CA PHE A 22 -6.83 9.29 6.11
C PHE A 22 -5.39 9.00 5.76
N THR A 23 -5.05 9.10 4.47
CA THR A 23 -3.72 8.78 3.97
C THR A 23 -3.05 9.99 3.35
N VAL A 24 -1.73 10.06 3.50
CA VAL A 24 -0.86 10.94 2.72
C VAL A 24 0.21 10.10 2.04
N ASP A 25 0.49 10.43 0.79
CA ASP A 25 1.53 9.77 0.00
C ASP A 25 2.91 9.93 0.65
N ALA A 26 3.74 8.88 0.56
CA ALA A 26 5.14 9.00 0.94
C ALA A 26 5.87 9.99 0.01
N PRO A 27 6.93 10.68 0.46
CA PRO A 27 7.67 11.65 -0.38
C PRO A 27 8.19 11.08 -1.71
N ASN A 28 8.39 9.76 -1.78
CA ASN A 28 8.85 9.04 -2.96
C ASN A 28 7.74 8.28 -3.70
N ALA A 29 6.46 8.64 -3.51
CA ALA A 29 5.32 7.94 -4.10
C ALA A 29 5.41 7.81 -5.63
N GLU A 30 5.90 8.83 -6.34
CA GLU A 30 6.07 8.75 -7.80
C GLU A 30 7.06 7.66 -8.22
N ARG A 31 8.17 7.51 -7.48
CA ARG A 31 9.15 6.44 -7.73
C ARG A 31 8.52 5.08 -7.48
N ILE A 32 7.80 4.94 -6.36
CA ILE A 32 7.07 3.72 -6.01
C ILE A 32 6.09 3.35 -7.13
N ALA A 33 5.33 4.33 -7.63
CA ALA A 33 4.34 4.12 -8.68
C ALA A 33 5.01 3.66 -10.00
N ARG A 34 6.15 4.25 -10.37
CA ARG A 34 6.92 3.83 -11.55
C ARG A 34 7.42 2.39 -11.41
N ASP A 35 8.02 2.05 -10.27
CA ASP A 35 8.55 0.71 -10.02
C ASP A 35 7.42 -0.35 -10.06
N ARG A 36 6.30 -0.08 -9.36
CA ARG A 36 5.13 -0.97 -9.32
C ARG A 36 4.42 -1.11 -10.65
N LYS A 37 4.43 -0.07 -11.49
CA LYS A 37 3.91 -0.16 -12.86
C LYS A 37 4.73 -1.14 -13.70
N GLY A 38 6.04 -1.25 -13.47
CA GLY A 38 6.93 -2.13 -14.20
C GLY A 38 6.69 -3.62 -13.94
N ASP A 39 6.28 -3.99 -12.72
CA ASP A 39 6.14 -5.40 -12.29
C ASP A 39 4.69 -5.83 -11.99
N ALA A 40 3.70 -4.96 -12.16
CA ALA A 40 2.30 -5.21 -11.80
C ALA A 40 1.75 -6.54 -12.32
N ARG A 41 1.95 -6.82 -13.62
CA ARG A 41 1.39 -8.02 -14.27
C ARG A 41 2.02 -9.30 -13.73
N THR A 42 3.35 -9.32 -13.61
CA THR A 42 4.10 -10.48 -13.10
C THR A 42 3.77 -10.74 -11.64
N THR A 43 3.68 -9.68 -10.83
CA THR A 43 3.29 -9.75 -9.42
C THR A 43 1.90 -10.36 -9.26
N LEU A 44 0.91 -9.90 -10.05
CA LEU A 44 -0.44 -10.44 -10.00
C LEU A 44 -0.49 -11.91 -10.44
N ALA A 45 0.21 -12.27 -11.53
CA ALA A 45 0.27 -13.65 -12.01
C ALA A 45 0.85 -14.59 -10.93
N ARG A 46 1.95 -14.18 -10.30
CA ARG A 46 2.57 -14.90 -9.19
C ARG A 46 1.63 -15.08 -8.00
N TRP A 47 0.89 -14.02 -7.62
CA TRP A 47 -0.11 -14.09 -6.54
C TRP A 47 -1.23 -15.08 -6.87
N LEU A 48 -1.77 -15.03 -8.08
CA LEU A 48 -2.84 -15.94 -8.54
C LEU A 48 -2.38 -17.41 -8.62
N LEU A 49 -1.08 -17.66 -8.75
CA LEU A 49 -0.49 -19.00 -8.71
C LEU A 49 -0.19 -19.49 -7.28
N GLY A 50 -0.53 -18.70 -6.25
CA GLY A 50 -0.43 -19.08 -4.84
C GLY A 50 0.84 -18.62 -4.14
N ASP A 51 1.77 -17.92 -4.81
CA ASP A 51 2.86 -17.23 -4.12
C ASP A 51 2.39 -15.86 -3.61
N HIS A 52 2.02 -15.83 -2.33
CA HIS A 52 1.57 -14.66 -1.60
C HIS A 52 2.68 -13.92 -0.84
N THR A 53 3.95 -14.13 -1.19
CA THR A 53 5.05 -13.38 -0.58
C THR A 53 4.83 -11.87 -0.78
N SER A 54 4.95 -11.08 0.30
CA SER A 54 4.71 -9.63 0.25
C SER A 54 5.55 -8.95 -0.82
N ASN A 55 4.93 -8.10 -1.64
CA ASN A 55 5.59 -7.21 -2.58
C ASN A 55 5.69 -5.76 -2.06
N ASN A 56 5.15 -5.48 -0.86
CA ASN A 56 5.38 -4.21 -0.18
C ASN A 56 6.70 -4.31 0.61
N THR A 57 7.77 -3.82 0.00
CA THR A 57 9.11 -3.76 0.59
C THR A 57 9.47 -2.36 1.11
N TYR A 58 8.53 -1.42 1.07
CA TYR A 58 8.71 -0.06 1.56
C TYR A 58 8.51 -0.01 3.09
N ARG A 59 9.15 0.96 3.75
CA ARG A 59 9.07 1.14 5.19
C ARG A 59 9.07 2.61 5.56
#